data_AF-A0A838NIS2-F1
#
_entry.id   AF-A0A838NIS2-F1
#
_cell.length_a   1.000
_cell.length_b   1.000
_cell.length_c   1.000
_cell.angle_alpha   90.00
_cell.angle_beta   90.00
_cell.angle_gamma   90.00
#
_symmetry.space_group_name_H-M   'P 1'
#
loop_
_entity.id
_entity.type
_entity.pdbx_description
1 polymer ?
#
loop_
_entity_poly.entity_id
_entity_poly.type
_entity_poly.pdbx_seq_one_letter_code
_entity_poly.pdbx_strand_id
1 'polypeptide(L)'
;MTLRPVGRLGLRLSVIVTTYNQPRALTLVLAGLGRQSLGDFEVLIADDGSGPETAAVIAGHSARAPFPIRHVWHPDEGFRKCAVSNQAIQEAAGDYLIFFDGDCIPTRRCLEIHVRSARRDGYLAGGAVSLPRRFGERLTPELVSRGALDRVGTWWREVNKPQRLVVSRIP
;
A
#
# COMPACT_ATOMS: atom_id res chain seq x y z
N MET A 1 17.45 -7.26 7.30
CA MET A 1 16.74 -8.38 6.64
C MET A 1 16.93 -8.24 5.14
N THR A 2 17.17 -9.34 4.41
CA THR A 2 17.47 -9.29 2.98
C THR A 2 16.24 -9.70 2.18
N LEU A 3 15.68 -8.78 1.38
CA LEU A 3 14.55 -9.06 0.49
C LEU A 3 14.97 -10.00 -0.63
N ARG A 4 14.13 -10.99 -0.95
CA ARG A 4 14.35 -11.91 -2.06
C ARG A 4 13.83 -11.33 -3.37
N PRO A 5 14.54 -11.51 -4.49
CA PRO A 5 14.05 -11.13 -5.80
C PRO A 5 12.75 -11.85 -6.20
N VAL A 6 11.79 -11.13 -6.78
CA VAL A 6 10.52 -11.67 -7.29
C VAL A 6 10.31 -11.34 -8.77
N GLY A 7 9.57 -12.23 -9.46
CA GLY A 7 9.21 -12.08 -10.87
C GLY A 7 10.37 -12.21 -11.84
N ARG A 8 10.07 -12.09 -13.14
CA ARG A 8 11.04 -12.32 -14.24
C ARG A 8 12.23 -11.36 -14.24
N LEU A 9 12.08 -10.17 -13.64
CA LEU A 9 13.12 -9.14 -13.60
C LEU A 9 13.99 -9.21 -12.34
N GLY A 10 13.66 -10.10 -11.38
CA GLY A 10 14.40 -10.23 -10.14
C GLY A 10 14.32 -8.99 -9.25
N LEU A 11 13.11 -8.47 -9.02
CA LEU A 11 12.88 -7.21 -8.30
C LEU A 11 12.79 -7.44 -6.79
N ARG A 12 13.34 -6.54 -5.97
CA ARG A 12 13.09 -6.47 -4.53
C ARG A 12 12.06 -5.38 -4.27
N LEU A 13 10.97 -5.73 -3.59
CA LEU A 13 9.82 -4.83 -3.45
C LEU A 13 9.85 -4.07 -2.13
N SER A 14 9.72 -2.75 -2.21
CA SER A 14 9.36 -1.90 -1.07
C SER A 14 8.06 -1.19 -1.36
N VAL A 15 7.07 -1.42 -0.49
CA VAL A 15 5.77 -0.77 -0.57
C VAL A 15 5.80 0.44 0.35
N ILE A 16 5.62 1.63 -0.21
CA ILE A 16 5.58 2.88 0.55
C ILE A 16 4.11 3.28 0.70
N VAL A 17 3.64 3.37 1.94
CA VAL A 17 2.26 3.77 2.28
C VAL A 17 2.32 5.12 2.99
N THR A 18 1.76 6.17 2.40
CA THR A 18 1.71 7.48 3.07
C THR A 18 0.53 7.57 4.02
N THR A 19 0.67 8.19 5.20
CA THR A 19 -0.43 8.36 6.15
C THR A 19 -0.35 9.70 6.90
N TYR A 20 -1.50 10.19 7.35
CA TYR A 20 -1.63 11.33 8.26
C TYR A 20 -2.94 11.21 9.05
N ASN A 21 -2.86 10.98 10.37
CA ASN A 21 -3.98 10.95 11.32
C ASN A 21 -5.22 10.13 10.87
N GLN A 22 -5.00 8.99 10.20
CA GLN A 22 -6.06 8.10 9.72
C GLN A 22 -5.86 6.63 10.17
N PRO A 23 -5.85 6.33 11.48
CA PRO A 23 -5.55 4.99 12.01
C PRO A 23 -6.50 3.90 11.49
N ARG A 24 -7.80 4.23 11.33
CA ARG A 24 -8.80 3.29 10.79
C ARG A 24 -8.49 2.92 9.34
N ALA A 25 -8.22 3.91 8.48
CA ALA A 25 -7.95 3.67 7.06
C ALA A 25 -6.66 2.86 6.90
N LEU A 26 -5.60 3.25 7.61
CA LEU A 26 -4.32 2.55 7.61
C LEU A 26 -4.46 1.09 8.04
N THR A 27 -5.27 0.80 9.06
CA THR A 27 -5.57 -0.58 9.48
C THR A 27 -6.18 -1.40 8.34
N LEU A 28 -7.08 -0.82 7.55
CA LEU A 28 -7.68 -1.51 6.40
C LEU A 28 -6.65 -1.75 5.27
N VAL A 29 -5.78 -0.76 5.00
CA VAL A 29 -4.69 -0.91 4.02
C VAL A 29 -3.73 -2.02 4.42
N LEU A 30 -3.30 -2.04 5.69
CA LEU A 30 -2.42 -3.08 6.23
C LEU A 30 -3.07 -4.46 6.19
N ALA A 31 -4.38 -4.57 6.44
CA ALA A 31 -5.12 -5.82 6.26
C ALA A 31 -5.13 -6.29 4.79
N GLY A 32 -5.24 -5.36 3.82
CA GLY A 32 -5.13 -5.66 2.39
C GLY A 32 -3.71 -6.11 1.99
N LEU A 33 -2.68 -5.47 2.54
CA LEU A 33 -1.29 -5.87 2.35
C LEU A 33 -0.99 -7.25 2.98
N GLY A 34 -1.62 -7.56 4.12
CA GLY A 34 -1.58 -8.89 4.74
C GLY A 34 -2.07 -10.04 3.86
N ARG A 35 -2.81 -9.73 2.79
CA ARG A 35 -3.38 -10.72 1.86
C ARG A 35 -2.65 -10.85 0.53
N GLN A 36 -1.53 -10.14 0.32
CA GLN A 36 -0.84 -10.20 -0.95
C GLN A 36 -0.43 -11.64 -1.28
N SER A 37 -0.51 -11.98 -2.56
CA SER A 37 -0.09 -13.29 -3.08
C SER A 37 1.43 -13.44 -3.17
N LEU A 38 2.17 -12.34 -3.07
CA LEU A 38 3.63 -12.32 -2.91
C LEU A 38 3.97 -12.31 -1.43
N GLY A 39 5.01 -13.05 -1.03
CA GLY A 39 5.46 -13.12 0.37
C GLY A 39 6.72 -12.31 0.68
N ASP A 40 7.51 -11.95 -0.33
CA ASP A 40 8.81 -11.30 -0.16
C ASP A 40 8.75 -9.81 -0.54
N PHE A 41 8.34 -8.97 0.42
CA PHE A 41 8.37 -7.51 0.31
C PHE A 41 8.49 -6.89 1.71
N GLU A 42 8.84 -5.60 1.77
CA GLU A 42 8.71 -4.80 2.99
C GLU A 42 7.68 -3.68 2.80
N VAL A 43 7.21 -3.14 3.92
CA VAL A 43 6.32 -1.98 3.94
C VAL A 43 6.98 -0.86 4.74
N LEU A 44 7.08 0.33 4.14
CA LEU A 44 7.46 1.56 4.81
C LEU A 44 6.23 2.46 4.94
N ILE A 45 5.86 2.78 6.17
CA ILE A 45 4.78 3.71 6.47
C ILE A 45 5.39 5.10 6.56
N ALA A 46 5.19 5.90 5.52
CA ALA A 46 5.63 7.28 5.42
C ALA A 46 4.59 8.19 6.10
N ASP A 47 4.81 8.51 7.36
CA ASP A 47 3.88 9.18 8.24
C ASP A 47 4.18 10.68 8.37
N ASP A 48 3.28 11.52 7.86
CA ASP A 48 3.42 12.98 7.76
C ASP A 48 3.11 13.71 9.08
N GLY A 49 3.58 13.17 10.21
CA GLY A 49 3.35 13.79 11.53
C GLY A 49 2.09 13.33 12.26
N SER A 50 1.63 12.10 12.05
CA SER A 50 0.49 11.59 12.81
C SER A 50 0.76 11.50 14.32
N GLY A 51 -0.32 11.55 15.09
CA GLY A 51 -0.29 11.37 16.54
C GLY A 51 -0.18 9.91 17.02
N PRO A 52 -0.20 9.70 18.35
CA PRO A 52 0.07 8.41 18.99
C PRO A 52 -0.85 7.26 18.56
N GLU A 53 -2.11 7.56 18.21
CA GLU A 53 -3.06 6.53 17.76
C GLU A 53 -2.60 5.83 16.47
N THR A 54 -2.07 6.59 15.51
CA THR A 54 -1.55 6.04 14.25
C THR A 54 -0.27 5.25 14.51
N ALA A 55 0.63 5.76 15.37
CA ALA A 55 1.83 5.04 15.77
C ALA A 55 1.51 3.70 16.45
N ALA A 56 0.48 3.66 17.31
CA ALA A 56 0.02 2.44 17.96
C ALA A 56 -0.53 1.42 16.95
N VAL A 57 -1.27 1.86 15.94
CA VAL A 57 -1.71 0.99 14.83
C VAL A 57 -0.51 0.38 14.11
N ILE A 58 0.49 1.19 13.77
CA ILE A 58 1.68 0.73 13.04
C ILE A 58 2.47 -0.29 13.87
N ALA A 59 2.72 0.02 15.15
CA ALA A 59 3.43 -0.89 16.06
C ALA A 59 2.69 -2.23 16.22
N GLY A 60 1.36 -2.19 16.40
CA GLY A 60 0.54 -3.38 16.54
C GLY A 60 0.49 -4.26 15.28
N HIS A 61 0.62 -3.67 14.09
CA HIS A 61 0.72 -4.45 12.84
C HIS A 61 2.15 -4.96 12.62
N SER A 62 3.16 -4.15 12.90
CA SER A 62 4.58 -4.55 12.74
C SER A 62 4.89 -5.82 13.54
N ALA A 63 4.31 -5.97 14.74
CA ALA A 63 4.47 -7.16 15.57
C ALA A 63 3.82 -8.45 15.03
N ARG A 64 2.88 -8.37 14.07
CA ARG A 64 2.06 -9.50 13.61
C ARG A 64 2.10 -9.74 12.10
N ALA A 65 2.59 -8.77 11.34
CA ALA A 65 2.61 -8.85 9.89
C ALA A 65 3.58 -9.95 9.40
N PRO A 66 3.26 -10.66 8.31
CA PRO A 66 4.16 -11.65 7.72
C PRO A 66 5.33 -11.01 6.95
N PHE A 67 5.39 -9.68 6.90
CA PHE A 67 6.42 -8.88 6.25
C PHE A 67 6.91 -7.77 7.19
N PRO A 68 8.13 -7.26 7.00
CA PRO A 68 8.63 -6.14 7.78
C PRO A 68 7.79 -4.88 7.57
N ILE A 69 7.48 -4.19 8.66
CA ILE A 69 6.88 -2.86 8.63
C ILE A 69 7.82 -1.88 9.35
N ARG A 70 8.23 -0.83 8.64
CA ARG A 70 9.03 0.28 9.18
C ARG A 70 8.19 1.54 9.22
N HIS A 71 8.27 2.27 10.34
CA HIS A 71 7.62 3.57 10.51
C HIS A 71 8.62 4.67 10.20
N VAL A 72 8.44 5.35 9.08
CA VAL A 72 9.21 6.53 8.69
C VAL A 72 8.37 7.75 9.05
N TRP A 73 8.76 8.45 10.11
CA TRP A 73 7.96 9.53 10.69
C TRP A 73 8.80 10.79 10.81
N HIS A 74 8.15 11.93 10.63
CA HIS A 74 8.69 13.24 10.96
C HIS A 74 7.62 14.08 11.69
N PRO A 75 8.00 15.16 12.40
CA PRO A 75 7.04 16.02 13.10
C PRO A 75 5.96 16.60 12.18
N ASP A 76 4.80 16.97 12.73
CA ASP A 76 3.81 17.73 11.96
C ASP A 76 4.24 19.20 11.85
N GLU A 77 4.65 19.60 10.65
CA GLU A 77 4.97 21.00 10.31
C GLU A 77 4.22 21.40 9.03
N GLY A 78 2.95 20.98 8.93
CA GLY A 78 2.10 21.17 7.76
C GLY A 78 2.24 20.05 6.72
N PHE A 79 1.60 20.24 5.56
CA PHE A 79 1.50 19.20 4.53
C PHE A 79 2.86 18.93 3.86
N ARG A 80 3.49 17.81 4.21
CA ARG A 80 4.84 17.44 3.77
C ARG A 80 4.93 15.97 3.35
N LYS A 81 3.83 15.39 2.88
CA LYS A 81 3.75 14.05 2.27
C LYS A 81 4.94 13.69 1.36
N CYS A 82 5.34 14.60 0.47
CA CYS A 82 6.48 14.34 -0.42
C CYS A 82 7.81 14.22 0.33
N ALA A 83 8.02 15.00 1.39
CA ALA A 83 9.24 14.94 2.19
C ALA A 83 9.36 13.59 2.90
N VAL A 84 8.30 13.13 3.58
CA VAL A 84 8.31 11.82 4.24
C VAL A 84 8.35 10.66 3.25
N SER A 85 7.75 10.82 2.06
CA SER A 85 7.88 9.83 0.98
C SER A 85 9.33 9.73 0.48
N ASN A 86 10.03 10.86 0.33
CA ASN A 86 11.45 10.87 -0.03
C ASN A 86 12.33 10.23 1.04
N GLN A 87 12.04 10.46 2.33
CA GLN A 87 12.71 9.76 3.43
C GLN A 87 12.49 8.25 3.33
N ALA A 88 11.25 7.80 3.10
CA ALA A 88 10.95 6.38 2.92
C ALA A 88 11.63 5.77 1.68
N ILE A 89 11.78 6.53 0.59
CA ILE A 89 12.55 6.10 -0.59
C ILE A 89 14.02 5.83 -0.22
N GLN A 90 14.64 6.72 0.56
CA GLN A 90 16.04 6.54 1.00
C GLN A 90 16.22 5.35 1.95
N GLU A 91 15.18 5.03 2.73
CA GLU A 91 15.19 3.93 3.68
C GLU A 91 14.83 2.57 3.06
N ALA A 92 14.25 2.56 1.87
CA ALA A 92 13.81 1.34 1.19
C ALA A 92 14.98 0.42 0.83
N ALA A 93 14.84 -0.88 1.11
CA ALA A 93 15.78 -1.93 0.73
C ALA A 93 15.50 -2.54 -0.65
N GLY A 94 14.31 -2.29 -1.20
CA GLY A 94 13.85 -2.72 -2.52
C GLY A 94 14.30 -1.79 -3.64
N ASP A 95 14.58 -2.35 -4.80
CA ASP A 95 14.89 -1.60 -6.03
C ASP A 95 13.65 -1.32 -6.89
N TYR A 96 12.49 -1.84 -6.47
CA TYR A 96 11.20 -1.57 -7.10
C TYR A 96 10.20 -1.06 -6.08
N LEU A 97 9.87 0.23 -6.19
CA LEU A 97 9.01 0.95 -5.25
C LEU A 97 7.57 0.98 -5.74
N ILE A 98 6.63 0.68 -4.84
CA ILE A 98 5.19 0.75 -5.09
C ILE A 98 4.57 1.68 -4.06
N PHE A 99 3.85 2.71 -4.53
CA PHE A 99 3.28 3.73 -3.67
C PHE A 99 1.78 3.51 -3.47
N PHE A 100 1.32 3.64 -2.23
CA PHE A 100 -0.10 3.70 -1.88
C PHE A 100 -0.40 4.88 -0.96
N ASP A 101 -1.58 5.45 -1.14
CA ASP A 101 -2.17 6.33 -0.14
C ASP A 101 -2.71 5.51 1.04
N GLY A 102 -2.72 6.09 2.24
CA GLY A 102 -3.09 5.42 3.49
C GLY A 102 -4.57 5.01 3.61
N ASP A 103 -5.36 5.31 2.58
CA ASP A 103 -6.77 4.93 2.41
C ASP A 103 -7.01 4.02 1.19
N CYS A 104 -5.96 3.65 0.46
CA CYS A 104 -6.04 2.78 -0.72
C CYS A 104 -5.79 1.32 -0.33
N ILE A 105 -6.87 0.55 -0.20
CA ILE A 105 -6.80 -0.87 0.20
C ILE A 105 -6.43 -1.73 -1.03
N PRO A 106 -5.25 -2.40 -1.05
CA PRO A 106 -4.87 -3.21 -2.19
C PRO A 106 -5.62 -4.55 -2.21
N THR A 107 -5.98 -5.01 -3.41
CA THR A 107 -6.52 -6.36 -3.63
C THR A 107 -5.40 -7.41 -3.56
N ARG A 108 -5.76 -8.69 -3.38
CA ARG A 108 -4.82 -9.82 -3.19
C ARG A 108 -3.72 -9.96 -4.26
N ARG A 109 -4.00 -9.53 -5.49
CA ARG A 109 -3.07 -9.63 -6.63
C ARG A 109 -2.41 -8.30 -7.00
N CYS A 110 -2.58 -7.25 -6.20
CA CYS A 110 -2.08 -5.93 -6.55
C CYS A 110 -0.56 -5.92 -6.78
N LEU A 111 0.23 -6.42 -5.83
CA LEU A 111 1.69 -6.47 -6.00
C LEU A 111 2.13 -7.43 -7.11
N GLU A 112 1.44 -8.56 -7.28
CA GLU A 112 1.69 -9.51 -8.37
C GLU A 112 1.51 -8.84 -9.75
N ILE A 113 0.45 -8.03 -9.90
CA ILE A 113 0.16 -7.29 -11.12
C ILE A 113 1.26 -6.25 -11.41
N HIS A 114 1.74 -5.54 -10.38
CA HIS A 114 2.87 -4.63 -10.51
C HIS A 114 4.12 -5.36 -11.02
N VAL A 115 4.53 -6.43 -10.34
CA VAL A 115 5.71 -7.23 -10.71
C VAL A 115 5.61 -7.80 -12.13
N ARG A 116 4.44 -8.33 -12.50
CA ARG A 116 4.21 -8.88 -13.85
C ARG A 116 4.25 -7.82 -14.94
N SER A 117 3.81 -6.60 -14.63
CA SER A 117 3.72 -5.50 -15.59
C SER A 117 5.01 -4.67 -15.68
N ALA A 118 5.93 -4.84 -14.73
CA ALA A 118 7.18 -4.10 -14.65
C ALA A 118 8.07 -4.26 -15.90
N ARG A 119 8.80 -3.18 -16.19
CA ARG A 119 9.79 -3.04 -17.27
C ARG A 119 10.98 -2.24 -16.73
N ARG A 120 12.18 -2.48 -17.26
CA ARG A 120 13.43 -1.85 -16.77
C ARG A 120 13.46 -0.32 -16.97
N ASP A 121 12.79 0.18 -18.02
CA ASP A 121 12.86 1.59 -18.43
C ASP A 121 11.49 2.28 -18.39
N GLY A 122 10.73 2.03 -17.33
CA GLY A 122 9.35 2.52 -17.23
C GLY A 122 8.78 2.53 -15.83
N TYR A 123 7.62 3.16 -15.71
CA TYR A 123 6.83 3.19 -14.48
C TYR A 123 5.41 2.69 -14.74
N LEU A 124 4.74 2.33 -13.64
CA LEU A 124 3.37 1.90 -13.65
C LEU A 124 2.51 2.93 -12.93
N ALA A 125 1.50 3.44 -13.62
CA ALA A 125 0.45 4.25 -13.01
C ALA A 125 -0.80 3.38 -12.88
N GLY A 126 -1.09 2.97 -11.65
CA GLY A 126 -2.39 2.43 -11.28
C GLY A 126 -3.31 3.57 -10.88
N GLY A 127 -4.59 3.30 -10.77
CA GLY A 127 -5.45 4.24 -10.08
C GLY A 127 -6.45 3.53 -9.17
N ALA A 128 -7.06 4.33 -8.31
CA ALA A 128 -7.90 3.85 -7.24
C ALA A 128 -9.37 3.84 -7.66
N VAL A 129 -10.10 2.86 -7.13
CA VAL A 129 -11.54 2.78 -7.26
C VAL A 129 -12.16 3.36 -5.98
N SER A 130 -12.82 4.51 -6.09
CA SER A 130 -13.51 5.11 -4.95
C SER A 130 -14.70 4.26 -4.54
N LEU A 131 -14.68 3.76 -3.30
CA LEU A 131 -15.78 2.99 -2.75
C LEU A 131 -16.94 3.90 -2.36
N PRO A 132 -18.21 3.47 -2.53
CA PRO A 132 -19.35 4.21 -2.00
C PRO A 132 -19.21 4.33 -0.48
N ARG A 133 -19.50 5.52 0.09
CA ARG A 133 -19.32 5.81 1.52
C ARG A 133 -19.94 4.73 2.42
N ARG A 134 -21.19 4.34 2.13
CA ARG A 134 -21.94 3.27 2.83
C ARG A 134 -21.21 1.93 2.90
N PHE A 135 -20.38 1.63 1.91
CA PHE A 135 -19.60 0.41 1.87
C PHE A 135 -18.28 0.59 2.62
N GLY A 136 -17.57 1.71 2.39
CA GLY A 136 -16.33 2.03 3.12
C GLY A 136 -16.50 2.14 4.64
N GLU A 137 -17.63 2.67 5.11
CA GLU A 137 -17.98 2.75 6.54
C GLU A 137 -18.19 1.36 7.17
N ARG A 138 -18.66 0.39 6.38
CA ARG A 138 -18.93 -0.99 6.84
C ARG A 138 -17.74 -1.92 6.71
N LEU A 139 -16.67 -1.51 6.02
CA LEU A 139 -15.46 -2.31 5.93
C LEU A 139 -14.80 -2.42 7.30
N THR A 140 -14.44 -3.66 7.65
CA THR A 140 -13.63 -3.99 8.82
C THR A 140 -12.36 -4.70 8.36
N PRO A 141 -11.30 -4.75 9.20
CA PRO A 141 -10.09 -5.48 8.89
C PRO A 141 -10.35 -6.97 8.62
N GLU A 142 -11.34 -7.58 9.27
CA GLU A 142 -11.74 -8.99 9.07
C GLU A 142 -12.39 -9.19 7.70
N LEU A 143 -13.26 -8.27 7.27
CA LEU A 143 -13.87 -8.31 5.95
C LEU A 143 -12.82 -8.16 4.85
N VAL A 144 -11.91 -7.20 5.01
CA VAL A 144 -10.76 -7.04 4.10
C VAL A 144 -9.90 -8.31 4.11
N SER A 145 -9.54 -8.80 5.29
CA SER A 145 -8.75 -10.03 5.52
C SER A 145 -9.40 -11.29 4.96
N ARG A 146 -10.71 -11.30 4.67
CA ARG A 146 -11.45 -12.38 4.00
C ARG A 146 -11.63 -12.18 2.49
N GLY A 147 -11.21 -11.03 1.94
CA GLY A 147 -11.25 -10.74 0.51
C GLY A 147 -12.54 -10.10 0.03
N ALA A 148 -13.20 -9.28 0.87
CA ALA A 148 -14.40 -8.54 0.48
C ALA A 148 -14.21 -7.68 -0.79
N LEU A 149 -12.98 -7.22 -1.05
CA LEU A 149 -12.62 -6.41 -2.22
C LEU A 149 -12.12 -7.23 -3.43
N ASP A 150 -11.85 -8.52 -3.25
CA ASP A 150 -11.36 -9.39 -4.33
C ASP A 150 -12.50 -9.99 -5.17
N ARG A 151 -13.74 -9.86 -4.68
CA ARG A 151 -14.94 -10.40 -5.33
C ARG A 151 -15.76 -9.24 -5.91
N VAL A 152 -16.27 -9.44 -7.12
CA VAL A 152 -17.26 -8.56 -7.72
C VAL A 152 -18.53 -8.61 -6.86
N GLY A 153 -18.69 -7.62 -5.97
CA GLY A 153 -19.80 -7.50 -5.04
C GLY A 153 -20.80 -6.42 -5.47
N THR A 154 -21.80 -6.15 -4.63
CA THR A 154 -22.77 -5.07 -4.85
C THR A 154 -22.11 -3.70 -4.98
N TRP A 155 -21.00 -3.48 -4.26
CA TRP A 155 -20.18 -2.26 -4.39
C TRP A 155 -19.69 -2.04 -5.81
N TRP A 156 -19.36 -3.09 -6.57
CA TRP A 156 -18.84 -2.99 -7.93
C TRP A 156 -19.82 -2.34 -8.93
N ARG A 157 -21.13 -2.43 -8.66
CA ARG A 157 -22.16 -1.79 -9.50
C ARG A 157 -22.26 -0.28 -9.30
N GLU A 158 -21.63 0.23 -8.25
CA GLU A 158 -21.77 1.60 -7.75
C GLU A 158 -20.44 2.37 -7.82
N VAL A 159 -19.37 1.73 -8.27
CA VAL A 159 -18.05 2.36 -8.45
C VAL A 159 -17.83 2.81 -9.88
N ASN A 160 -16.95 3.80 -10.05
CA ASN A 160 -16.47 4.21 -11.36
C ASN A 160 -15.80 3.03 -12.11
N LYS A 161 -16.11 2.92 -13.41
CA LYS A 161 -15.72 1.87 -14.37
C LYS A 161 -14.20 1.60 -14.43
N PRO A 162 -13.75 0.44 -14.96
CA PRO A 162 -12.45 -0.14 -14.59
C PRO A 162 -11.26 0.74 -14.95
N GLN A 163 -10.36 0.88 -13.99
CA GLN A 163 -9.07 1.50 -14.19
C GLN A 163 -8.05 0.44 -14.62
N ARG A 164 -7.26 0.77 -15.64
CA ARG A 164 -6.21 -0.11 -16.17
C ARG A 164 -4.87 0.41 -15.68
N LEU A 165 -3.99 -0.51 -15.28
CA LEU A 165 -2.60 -0.18 -15.04
C LEU A 165 -1.98 0.33 -16.35
N VAL A 166 -1.53 1.58 -16.36
CA VAL A 166 -0.86 2.20 -17.50
C VAL A 166 0.63 1.96 -17.33
N VAL A 167 1.24 1.39 -18.38
CA VAL A 167 2.70 1.21 -18.46
C VAL A 167 3.24 2.34 -19.32
N SER A 168 4.12 3.16 -18.75
CA SER A 168 4.74 4.29 -19.44
C SER A 168 6.26 4.16 -19.43
N ARG A 169 6.93 4.78 -20.39
CA ARG A 169 8.40 4.88 -20.42
C ARG A 169 8.85 6.09 -19.63
N ILE A 170 10.04 6.00 -19.04
CA ILE A 170 10.71 7.17 -18.49
C ILE A 170 11.25 7.97 -19.69
N PRO A 171 10.97 9.29 -19.78
CA PRO A 171 11.47 10.16 -20.85
C PRO A 171 12.99 10.17 -20.97
#